data_AF-M2ST69-F1
#
_entry.id   AF-M2ST69-F1
#
_cell.length_a   1.000
_cell.length_b   1.000
_cell.length_c   1.000
_cell.angle_alpha   90.00
_cell.angle_beta   90.00
_cell.angle_gamma   90.00
#
_symmetry.space_group_name_H-M   'P 1'
#
loop_
_entity.id
_entity.type
_entity.pdbx_description
1 polymer ?
#
loop_
_entity_poly.entity_id
_entity_poly.type
_entity_poly.pdbx_seq_one_letter_code
_entity_poly.pdbx_strand_id
1 'polypeptide(L)'
;MYVQTLYHCMLSAYLLARVTVPSTNEQEAQDTKFSIAMAKEWLRGCASKHEKCQNRASQHIPTRLAGTAMGRCRVYQRDVLNTGVEYATLSHCWGRTKYFTLSKSNLQQLKNQIPSEDLSRTVQDAITIAHGLGFEYIWVDTLCIIQDGLMDWDREVAMMKSVYGKSSLNIAAAGARDGRDSCFFSRPAHWNCKLQLYNSHHVLQYSTAPISIYSRCLIDMPPMKRGWVLQVRLLAMRTLHFTTTELFWECDHTTACENFPERLHGDMMMSPGFLSKQTINDSMWPWIIARYSACKLTYVKDKLVAISGLARKIHQQTDDQYVAGLWRKNVEAQLCWFICTSGPRRETEAYIAPSWSWASVDVPVHTDHVSLLDRPVLISVVDVKI
;
A
#
# COMPACT_ATOMS: atom_id res chain seq x y z
N MET A 1 -0.86 3.95 -24.43
CA MET A 1 0.14 4.64 -25.27
C MET A 1 -0.26 6.10 -25.28
N TYR A 2 0.55 7.00 -24.74
CA TYR A 2 0.21 8.43 -24.69
C TYR A 2 0.38 9.02 -26.10
N VAL A 3 -0.68 8.94 -26.91
CA VAL A 3 -0.73 9.49 -28.28
C VAL A 3 -1.10 10.99 -28.25
N GLN A 4 -1.63 11.49 -27.13
CA GLN A 4 -2.24 12.83 -27.09
C GLN A 4 -1.22 13.98 -27.04
N THR A 5 -0.09 13.84 -26.32
CA THR A 5 1.01 14.83 -26.41
C THR A 5 1.78 14.73 -27.73
N LEU A 6 1.89 13.53 -28.31
CA LEU A 6 2.51 13.34 -29.62
C LEU A 6 1.68 13.98 -30.74
N TYR A 7 0.36 13.97 -30.63
CA TYR A 7 -0.52 14.57 -31.65
C TYR A 7 -0.29 16.09 -31.81
N HIS A 8 -0.02 16.81 -30.71
CA HIS A 8 0.25 18.25 -30.78
C HIS A 8 1.65 18.60 -31.28
N CYS A 9 2.68 17.78 -31.01
CA CYS A 9 4.03 18.02 -31.55
C CYS A 9 4.19 17.61 -33.02
N MET A 10 3.47 16.58 -33.50
CA MET A 10 3.63 16.07 -34.87
C MET A 10 2.97 16.95 -35.94
N LEU A 11 2.09 17.89 -35.57
CA LEU A 11 1.37 18.73 -36.53
C LEU A 11 2.15 19.98 -36.99
N SER A 12 3.30 20.31 -36.39
CA SER A 12 4.04 21.55 -36.72
C SER A 12 5.48 21.37 -37.19
N ALA A 13 6.03 20.16 -37.20
CA ALA A 13 7.39 19.89 -37.69
C ALA A 13 7.51 18.46 -38.21
N TYR A 14 8.22 18.26 -39.33
CA TYR A 14 8.60 16.94 -39.86
C TYR A 14 9.47 16.20 -38.82
N LEU A 15 8.83 15.55 -37.85
CA LEU A 15 9.47 14.76 -36.79
C LEU A 15 9.43 13.29 -37.20
N LEU A 16 10.61 12.69 -37.40
CA LEU A 16 10.72 11.23 -37.51
C LEU A 16 10.74 10.64 -36.10
N ALA A 17 10.03 9.53 -35.88
CA ALA A 17 9.95 8.86 -34.59
C ALA A 17 10.48 7.43 -34.68
N ARG A 18 11.43 7.06 -33.81
CA ARG A 18 11.90 5.68 -33.65
C ARG A 18 11.61 5.20 -32.23
N VAL A 19 10.89 4.09 -32.12
CA VAL A 19 10.72 3.39 -30.84
C VAL A 19 11.92 2.46 -30.67
N THR A 20 12.64 2.60 -29.56
CA THR A 20 13.69 1.67 -29.17
C THR A 20 13.27 0.90 -27.93
N VAL A 21 13.49 -0.41 -27.98
CA VAL A 21 13.39 -1.30 -26.82
C VAL A 21 14.80 -1.43 -26.23
N PRO A 22 14.97 -1.42 -24.89
CA PRO A 22 16.28 -1.64 -24.28
C PRO A 22 16.96 -2.90 -24.83
N SER A 23 18.25 -2.79 -25.14
CA SER A 23 19.01 -3.88 -25.80
C SER A 23 19.37 -4.98 -24.79
N THR A 24 19.62 -6.20 -25.27
CA THR A 24 19.91 -7.38 -24.42
C THR A 24 21.17 -7.25 -23.54
N ASN A 25 22.07 -6.30 -23.80
CA ASN A 25 23.23 -6.02 -22.93
C ASN A 25 22.89 -5.11 -21.72
N GLU A 26 21.65 -4.62 -21.61
CA GLU A 26 21.10 -3.96 -20.41
C GLU A 26 20.33 -4.95 -19.51
N GLN A 27 20.66 -6.25 -19.54
CA GLN A 27 20.03 -7.28 -18.72
C GLN A 27 20.10 -7.00 -17.20
N GLU A 28 21.11 -6.24 -16.74
CA GLU A 28 21.19 -5.76 -15.36
C GLU A 28 20.12 -4.69 -15.06
N ALA A 29 19.70 -3.87 -16.02
CA ALA A 29 18.59 -2.91 -15.80
C ALA A 29 17.20 -3.59 -15.74
N GLN A 30 17.12 -4.90 -15.98
CA GLN A 30 15.87 -5.65 -16.10
C GLN A 30 15.44 -6.34 -14.80
N ASP A 31 16.21 -6.27 -13.72
CA ASP A 31 15.78 -6.76 -12.40
C ASP A 31 15.61 -5.59 -11.44
N THR A 32 14.47 -5.56 -10.73
CA THR A 32 14.20 -4.66 -9.61
C THR A 32 15.31 -4.60 -8.55
N LYS A 33 16.18 -5.61 -8.44
CA LYS A 33 17.36 -5.61 -7.56
C LYS A 33 18.33 -4.45 -7.86
N PHE A 34 18.43 -4.05 -9.13
CA PHE A 34 19.29 -2.94 -9.54
C PHE A 34 18.64 -1.57 -9.30
N SER A 35 17.33 -1.55 -9.02
CA SER A 35 16.58 -0.34 -8.66
C SER A 35 16.74 0.07 -7.19
N ILE A 36 17.50 -0.66 -6.37
CA ILE A 36 17.77 -0.27 -4.98
C ILE A 36 18.48 1.10 -4.91
N ALA A 37 19.31 1.45 -5.90
CA ALA A 37 19.94 2.78 -5.95
C ALA A 37 18.89 3.91 -6.06
N MET A 38 17.92 3.76 -6.95
CA MET A 38 16.80 4.69 -7.10
C MET A 38 15.89 4.71 -5.86
N ALA A 39 15.65 3.55 -5.23
CA ALA A 39 14.92 3.50 -3.97
C ALA A 39 15.62 4.28 -2.85
N LYS A 40 16.97 4.24 -2.78
CA LYS A 40 17.75 5.09 -1.86
C LYS A 40 17.59 6.57 -2.20
N GLU A 41 17.60 6.92 -3.48
CA GLU A 41 17.43 8.31 -3.92
C GLU A 41 16.03 8.84 -3.56
N TRP A 42 14.98 8.08 -3.83
CA TRP A 42 13.62 8.43 -3.41
C TRP A 42 13.50 8.59 -1.90
N LEU A 43 14.07 7.66 -1.12
CA LEU A 43 14.04 7.73 0.34
C LEU A 43 14.76 8.99 0.84
N ARG A 44 15.99 9.26 0.36
CA ARG A 44 16.78 10.45 0.72
C ARG A 44 16.13 11.75 0.26
N GLY A 45 15.63 11.80 -0.97
CA GLY A 45 14.94 12.97 -1.52
C GLY A 45 13.65 13.26 -0.76
N CYS A 46 12.87 12.23 -0.42
CA CYS A 46 11.67 12.39 0.38
C CYS A 46 11.99 12.85 1.82
N ALA A 47 13.03 12.28 2.45
CA ALA A 47 13.44 12.67 3.80
C ALA A 47 14.04 14.08 3.85
N SER A 48 14.69 14.56 2.78
CA SER A 48 15.37 15.86 2.77
C SER A 48 14.57 17.00 2.15
N LYS A 49 13.61 16.74 1.26
CA LYS A 49 12.90 17.79 0.50
C LYS A 49 11.40 17.91 0.81
N HIS A 50 10.74 16.85 1.25
CA HIS A 50 9.28 16.87 1.44
C HIS A 50 8.93 17.23 2.88
N GLU A 51 8.48 18.46 3.12
CA GLU A 51 8.09 18.98 4.44
C GLU A 51 7.11 18.05 5.18
N LYS A 52 6.07 17.58 4.50
CA LYS A 52 5.09 16.63 5.06
C LYS A 52 5.70 15.29 5.51
N CYS A 53 6.88 14.95 5.00
CA CYS A 53 7.59 13.69 5.28
C CYS A 53 8.83 13.86 6.17
N GLN A 54 9.28 15.10 6.43
CA GLN A 54 10.57 15.40 7.07
C GLN A 54 10.59 15.14 8.58
N ASN A 55 9.44 15.02 9.25
CA ASN A 55 9.46 15.10 10.72
C ASN A 55 8.44 14.18 11.41
N ARG A 56 8.80 12.89 11.52
CA ARG A 56 8.35 11.99 12.58
C ARG A 56 9.47 10.99 12.89
N ALA A 57 10.40 11.35 13.78
CA ALA A 57 11.14 10.32 14.51
C ALA A 57 10.12 9.32 15.05
N SER A 58 10.40 8.02 14.95
CA SER A 58 9.46 7.00 15.41
C SER A 58 9.27 7.13 16.92
N GLN A 59 8.23 7.87 17.33
CA GLN A 59 7.78 7.92 18.72
C GLN A 59 7.16 6.58 19.14
N HIS A 60 6.84 5.72 18.17
CA HIS A 60 6.21 4.43 18.41
C HIS A 60 7.04 3.31 17.80
N ILE A 61 7.81 2.66 18.65
CA ILE A 61 8.45 1.38 18.35
C ILE A 61 7.38 0.30 18.58
N PRO A 62 7.17 -0.68 17.69
CA PRO A 62 6.25 -1.81 17.94
C PRO A 62 6.68 -2.64 19.15
N THR A 63 5.86 -3.59 19.61
CA THR A 63 6.23 -4.46 20.75
C THR A 63 7.48 -5.28 20.42
N ARG A 64 7.60 -5.71 19.16
CA ARG A 64 8.71 -6.50 18.64
C ARG A 64 9.12 -6.03 17.26
N LEU A 65 10.40 -6.18 16.95
CA LEU A 65 10.96 -6.00 15.62
C LEU A 65 11.89 -7.18 15.30
N ALA A 66 11.95 -7.59 14.04
CA ALA A 66 13.03 -8.46 13.57
C ALA A 66 14.19 -7.56 13.13
N GLY A 67 15.43 -7.94 13.44
CA GLY A 67 16.58 -7.12 13.06
C GLY A 67 17.83 -7.96 12.90
N THR A 68 18.75 -7.46 12.08
CA THR A 68 20.09 -8.05 11.89
C THR A 68 21.17 -7.28 12.62
N ALA A 69 20.78 -6.35 13.52
CA ALA A 69 21.71 -5.68 14.42
C ALA A 69 22.59 -6.74 15.11
N MET A 70 23.91 -6.53 15.13
CA MET A 70 24.90 -7.49 15.65
C MET A 70 25.14 -8.75 14.78
N GLY A 71 24.79 -8.72 13.49
CA GLY A 71 25.20 -9.74 12.51
C GLY A 71 24.37 -11.03 12.51
N ARG A 72 23.29 -11.10 13.30
CA ARG A 72 22.33 -12.23 13.29
C ARG A 72 20.91 -11.71 13.20
N CYS A 73 20.09 -12.30 12.34
CA CYS A 73 18.66 -12.00 12.29
C CYS A 73 17.98 -12.58 13.54
N ARG A 74 17.31 -11.75 14.34
CA ARG A 74 16.58 -12.17 15.55
C ARG A 74 15.43 -11.22 15.89
N VAL A 75 14.55 -11.64 16.79
CA VAL A 75 13.46 -10.83 17.34
C VAL A 75 13.94 -10.02 18.53
N TYR A 76 13.77 -8.71 18.45
CA TYR A 76 14.01 -7.73 19.50
C TYR A 76 12.70 -7.37 20.17
N GLN A 77 12.71 -7.24 21.50
CA GLN A 77 11.62 -6.65 22.26
C GLN A 77 11.82 -5.13 22.32
N ARG A 78 10.74 -4.38 22.48
CA ARG A 78 10.79 -2.91 22.55
C ARG A 78 11.73 -2.39 23.64
N ASP A 79 11.75 -3.04 24.80
CA ASP A 79 12.49 -2.64 26.00
C ASP A 79 14.02 -2.64 25.83
N VAL A 80 14.54 -3.44 24.89
CA VAL A 80 15.98 -3.50 24.59
C VAL A 80 16.39 -2.60 23.41
N LEU A 81 15.45 -1.87 22.80
CA LEU A 81 15.71 -0.98 21.68
C LEU A 81 15.90 0.45 22.16
N ASN A 82 16.83 1.17 21.52
CA ASN A 82 17.02 2.59 21.77
C ASN A 82 15.75 3.39 21.42
N THR A 83 15.54 4.51 22.11
CA THR A 83 14.48 5.45 21.76
C THR A 83 14.73 6.01 20.35
N GLY A 84 13.69 6.09 19.54
CA GLY A 84 13.77 6.67 18.20
C GLY A 84 14.35 5.75 17.11
N VAL A 85 14.48 4.45 17.38
CA VAL A 85 14.88 3.45 16.36
C VAL A 85 13.99 3.56 15.12
N GLU A 86 14.65 3.67 13.97
CA GLU A 86 14.01 3.57 12.67
C GLU A 86 13.81 2.11 12.27
N TYR A 87 12.68 1.81 11.66
CA TYR A 87 12.38 0.48 11.17
C TYR A 87 11.59 0.53 9.86
N ALA A 88 11.79 -0.49 9.04
CA ALA A 88 10.94 -0.77 7.90
C ALA A 88 9.75 -1.65 8.32
N THR A 89 8.70 -1.72 7.53
CA THR A 89 7.61 -2.70 7.65
C THR A 89 7.50 -3.52 6.38
N LEU A 90 7.06 -4.76 6.46
CA LEU A 90 6.70 -5.57 5.29
C LEU A 90 5.19 -5.66 5.12
N SER A 91 4.71 -5.44 3.90
CA SER A 91 3.35 -5.74 3.45
C SER A 91 3.41 -6.84 2.39
N HIS A 92 2.96 -8.05 2.73
CA HIS A 92 3.04 -9.21 1.85
C HIS A 92 1.80 -10.12 1.91
N CYS A 93 1.71 -11.06 0.96
CA CYS A 93 0.71 -12.12 0.97
C CYS A 93 1.30 -13.39 1.61
N TRP A 94 0.67 -13.90 2.67
CA TRP A 94 1.16 -15.12 3.34
C TRP A 94 1.03 -16.36 2.45
N GLY A 95 -0.02 -16.41 1.62
CA GLY A 95 -0.37 -17.59 0.83
C GLY A 95 -1.22 -18.61 1.59
N ARG A 96 -1.34 -19.81 1.00
CA ARG A 96 -2.07 -20.96 1.59
C ARG A 96 -1.16 -22.05 2.15
N THR A 97 0.14 -21.96 1.90
CA THR A 97 1.14 -22.92 2.39
C THR A 97 1.48 -22.65 3.85
N LYS A 98 2.01 -23.64 4.57
CA LYS A 98 2.53 -23.43 5.93
C LYS A 98 3.70 -22.44 5.86
N TYR A 99 3.67 -21.42 6.71
CA TYR A 99 4.70 -20.39 6.81
C TYR A 99 5.24 -20.35 8.24
N PHE A 100 6.50 -19.96 8.37
CA PHE A 100 7.14 -19.77 9.67
C PHE A 100 6.52 -18.59 10.40
N THR A 101 6.18 -18.80 11.67
CA THR A 101 5.50 -17.80 12.50
C THR A 101 6.09 -17.77 13.89
N LEU A 102 6.04 -16.59 14.52
CA LEU A 102 6.28 -16.43 15.94
C LEU A 102 5.12 -17.06 16.72
N SER A 103 5.47 -17.95 17.64
CA SER A 103 4.57 -18.57 18.60
C SER A 103 5.11 -18.37 20.02
N LYS A 104 4.28 -18.69 21.03
CA LYS A 104 4.74 -18.71 22.42
C LYS A 104 5.90 -19.69 22.62
N SER A 105 5.85 -20.85 21.96
CA SER A 105 6.83 -21.92 22.12
C SER A 105 8.20 -21.61 21.51
N ASN A 106 8.26 -20.82 20.42
CA ASN A 106 9.53 -20.51 19.76
C ASN A 106 10.07 -19.10 20.08
N LEU A 107 9.33 -18.25 20.80
CA LEU A 107 9.73 -16.87 21.11
C LEU A 107 11.15 -16.76 21.68
N GLN A 108 11.54 -17.61 22.63
CA GLN A 108 12.87 -17.54 23.25
C GLN A 108 13.98 -17.91 22.25
N GLN A 109 13.73 -18.89 21.38
CA GLN A 109 14.65 -19.23 20.30
C GLN A 109 14.81 -18.04 19.34
N LEU A 110 13.71 -17.42 18.91
CA LEU A 110 13.75 -16.33 17.93
C LEU A 110 14.37 -15.04 18.48
N LYS A 111 14.36 -14.84 19.80
CA LYS A 111 15.12 -13.75 20.45
C LYS A 111 16.63 -13.91 20.32
N ASN A 112 17.12 -15.15 20.14
CA ASN A 112 18.53 -15.45 19.95
C ASN A 112 18.88 -15.45 18.46
N GLN A 113 18.10 -16.18 17.64
CA GLN A 113 18.32 -16.30 16.21
C GLN A 113 17.05 -16.77 15.49
N ILE A 114 16.79 -16.14 14.35
CA ILE A 114 15.82 -16.61 13.34
C ILE A 114 16.62 -17.41 12.29
N PRO A 115 16.33 -18.70 12.11
CA PRO A 115 16.92 -19.49 11.02
C PRO A 115 16.48 -18.92 9.67
N SER A 116 17.44 -18.55 8.81
CA SER A 116 17.15 -17.92 7.52
C SER A 116 16.39 -18.84 6.56
N GLU A 117 16.67 -20.13 6.65
CA GLU A 117 16.10 -21.22 5.88
C GLU A 117 14.62 -21.47 6.19
N ASP A 118 14.16 -21.08 7.38
CA ASP A 118 12.76 -21.18 7.78
C ASP A 118 11.93 -20.00 7.26
N LEU A 119 12.59 -18.90 6.91
CA LEU A 119 11.90 -17.71 6.41
C LEU A 119 11.41 -17.93 4.97
N SER A 120 10.23 -17.40 4.68
CA SER A 120 9.73 -17.37 3.31
C SER A 120 10.64 -16.49 2.43
N ARG A 121 10.68 -16.78 1.13
CA ARG A 121 11.54 -16.05 0.19
C ARG A 121 11.26 -14.55 0.21
N THR A 122 9.97 -14.17 0.24
CA THR A 122 9.55 -12.77 0.33
C THR A 122 10.11 -12.08 1.58
N VAL A 123 10.13 -12.76 2.74
CA VAL A 123 10.63 -12.19 4.00
C VAL A 123 12.16 -12.07 3.96
N GLN A 124 12.87 -13.05 3.42
CA GLN A 124 14.34 -12.97 3.23
C GLN A 124 14.73 -11.79 2.34
N ASP A 125 14.05 -11.63 1.20
CA ASP A 125 14.30 -10.51 0.29
C ASP A 125 13.95 -9.18 0.97
N ALA A 126 12.85 -9.09 1.73
CA ALA A 126 12.48 -7.88 2.45
C ALA A 126 13.51 -7.46 3.51
N ILE A 127 14.09 -8.41 4.25
CA ILE A 127 15.20 -8.14 5.19
C ILE A 127 16.42 -7.61 4.41
N THR A 128 16.73 -8.24 3.28
CA THR A 128 17.83 -7.81 2.40
C THR A 128 17.61 -6.38 1.86
N ILE A 129 16.39 -6.07 1.43
CA ILE A 129 15.99 -4.72 0.96
C ILE A 129 16.10 -3.71 2.10
N ALA A 130 15.56 -4.03 3.28
CA ALA A 130 15.61 -3.14 4.44
C ALA A 130 17.06 -2.80 4.81
N HIS A 131 17.91 -3.81 4.94
CA HIS A 131 19.35 -3.63 5.21
C HIS A 131 20.03 -2.83 4.09
N GLY A 132 19.73 -3.17 2.83
CA GLY A 132 20.26 -2.46 1.66
C GLY A 132 19.90 -0.97 1.67
N LEU A 133 18.74 -0.59 2.21
CA LEU A 133 18.26 0.79 2.36
C LEU A 133 18.72 1.48 3.66
N GLY A 134 19.47 0.79 4.53
CA GLY A 134 20.02 1.34 5.76
C GLY A 134 19.18 1.10 7.01
N PHE A 135 18.18 0.22 6.96
CA PHE A 135 17.38 -0.15 8.13
C PHE A 135 17.93 -1.41 8.80
N GLU A 136 18.24 -1.32 10.10
CA GLU A 136 18.67 -2.46 10.91
C GLU A 136 17.50 -3.34 11.38
N TYR A 137 16.29 -2.77 11.41
CA TYR A 137 15.08 -3.38 11.93
C TYR A 137 13.94 -3.35 10.91
N ILE A 138 13.17 -4.43 10.89
CA ILE A 138 11.97 -4.59 10.10
C ILE A 138 10.85 -5.22 10.94
N TRP A 139 9.65 -4.69 10.82
CA TRP A 139 8.44 -5.32 11.34
C TRP A 139 7.82 -6.22 10.27
N VAL A 140 7.64 -7.49 10.61
CA VAL A 140 6.94 -8.48 9.78
C VAL A 140 5.91 -9.15 10.68
N ASP A 141 4.65 -9.13 10.28
CA ASP A 141 3.53 -9.68 11.06
C ASP A 141 3.75 -11.13 11.51
N THR A 142 4.27 -11.99 10.64
CA THR A 142 4.60 -13.39 10.96
C THR A 142 5.73 -13.53 11.98
N LEU A 143 6.60 -12.53 12.15
CA LEU A 143 7.75 -12.57 13.06
C LEU A 143 7.57 -11.71 14.31
N CYS A 144 6.63 -10.75 14.29
CA CYS A 144 6.46 -9.74 15.32
C CYS A 144 5.12 -9.84 16.07
N ILE A 145 4.23 -10.75 15.66
CA ILE A 145 2.96 -11.06 16.34
C ILE A 145 2.97 -12.53 16.75
N ILE A 146 2.60 -12.83 17.99
CA ILE A 146 2.46 -14.20 18.48
C ILE A 146 1.16 -14.79 17.93
N GLN A 147 1.27 -15.63 16.89
CA GLN A 147 0.13 -16.11 16.10
C GLN A 147 -0.79 -17.08 16.84
N ASP A 148 -0.27 -17.76 17.88
CA ASP A 148 -1.02 -18.65 18.78
C ASP A 148 -1.50 -17.95 20.07
N GLY A 149 -1.51 -16.60 20.10
CA GLY A 149 -1.89 -15.81 21.26
C GLY A 149 -2.93 -14.73 20.94
N LEU A 150 -4.22 -15.00 21.22
CA LEU A 150 -5.33 -14.07 20.96
C LEU A 150 -5.11 -12.67 21.58
N MET A 151 -4.69 -12.60 22.84
CA MET A 151 -4.42 -11.31 23.51
C MET A 151 -3.28 -10.51 22.86
N ASP A 152 -2.27 -11.20 22.32
CA ASP A 152 -1.17 -10.54 21.62
C ASP A 152 -1.63 -10.08 20.24
N TRP A 153 -2.37 -10.92 19.52
CA TRP A 153 -2.98 -10.58 18.24
C TRP A 153 -3.89 -9.34 18.35
N ASP A 154 -4.81 -9.30 19.32
CA ASP A 154 -5.72 -8.18 19.53
C ASP A 154 -4.95 -6.87 19.77
N ARG A 155 -3.88 -6.94 20.57
CA ARG A 155 -3.01 -5.80 20.88
C ARG A 155 -2.26 -5.31 19.65
N GLU A 156 -1.60 -6.20 18.92
CA GLU A 156 -0.79 -5.85 17.76
C GLU A 156 -1.64 -5.34 16.59
N VAL A 157 -2.81 -5.96 16.36
CA VAL A 157 -3.78 -5.49 15.36
C VAL A 157 -4.30 -4.10 15.71
N ALA A 158 -4.61 -3.84 16.98
CA ALA A 158 -5.02 -2.51 17.43
C ALA A 158 -3.92 -1.46 17.20
N MET A 159 -2.65 -1.87 17.18
CA MET A 159 -1.48 -1.03 16.94
C MET A 159 -1.08 -0.89 15.46
N MET A 160 -1.70 -1.61 14.52
CA MET A 160 -1.28 -1.54 13.10
C MET A 160 -1.22 -0.10 12.54
N LYS A 161 -2.12 0.79 13.00
CA LYS A 161 -2.07 2.20 12.63
C LYS A 161 -0.75 2.86 13.01
N SER A 162 -0.25 2.61 14.22
CA SER A 162 1.02 3.19 14.68
C SER A 162 2.22 2.44 14.13
N VAL A 163 2.16 1.11 13.98
CA VAL A 163 3.24 0.30 13.39
C VAL A 163 3.53 0.76 11.96
N TYR A 164 2.52 0.83 11.08
CA TYR A 164 2.74 1.27 9.71
C TYR A 164 2.87 2.79 9.60
N GLY A 165 2.08 3.56 10.35
CA GLY A 165 2.07 5.02 10.28
C GLY A 165 3.27 5.71 10.96
N LYS A 166 4.11 4.98 11.68
CA LYS A 166 5.34 5.48 12.30
C LYS A 166 6.59 4.74 11.83
N SER A 167 6.47 3.79 10.90
CA SER A 167 7.64 3.21 10.24
C SER A 167 8.30 4.22 9.29
N SER A 168 9.60 4.10 9.11
CA SER A 168 10.35 4.97 8.20
C SER A 168 10.09 4.63 6.74
N LEU A 169 9.78 3.36 6.45
CA LEU A 169 9.44 2.84 5.13
C LEU A 169 8.57 1.57 5.22
N ASN A 170 7.50 1.50 4.43
CA ASN A 170 6.82 0.24 4.14
C ASN A 170 7.34 -0.38 2.84
N ILE A 171 7.86 -1.60 2.90
CA ILE A 171 8.23 -2.42 1.74
C ILE A 171 6.99 -3.25 1.38
N ALA A 172 6.44 -3.03 0.20
CA ALA A 172 5.30 -3.79 -0.29
C ALA A 172 5.77 -4.78 -1.36
N ALA A 173 5.67 -6.08 -1.06
CA ALA A 173 5.90 -7.16 -2.02
C ALA A 173 4.70 -7.29 -2.96
N ALA A 174 4.43 -6.25 -3.74
CA ALA A 174 3.21 -6.10 -4.52
C ALA A 174 3.10 -7.13 -5.64
N GLY A 175 4.21 -7.55 -6.27
CA GLY A 175 4.20 -8.58 -7.31
C GLY A 175 4.10 -10.01 -6.79
N ALA A 176 4.40 -10.25 -5.50
CA ALA A 176 4.47 -11.57 -4.90
C ALA A 176 3.06 -12.11 -4.60
N ARG A 177 2.70 -13.25 -5.19
CA ARG A 177 1.37 -13.89 -5.01
C ARG A 177 1.24 -14.50 -3.62
N ASP A 178 2.34 -15.04 -3.09
CA ASP A 178 2.49 -15.54 -1.73
C ASP A 178 3.94 -15.47 -1.25
N GLY A 179 4.22 -15.94 -0.03
CA GLY A 179 5.55 -15.85 0.59
C GLY A 179 6.68 -16.61 -0.12
N ARG A 180 6.37 -17.51 -1.06
CA ARG A 180 7.39 -18.25 -1.82
C ARG A 180 7.97 -17.44 -2.96
N ASP A 181 7.24 -16.42 -3.42
CA ASP A 181 7.72 -15.54 -4.47
C ASP A 181 8.82 -14.61 -3.93
N SER A 182 9.70 -14.21 -4.84
CA SER A 182 10.71 -13.19 -4.61
C SER A 182 10.07 -11.80 -4.47
N CYS A 183 10.73 -10.88 -3.77
CA CYS A 183 10.42 -9.45 -3.94
C CYS A 183 11.01 -8.90 -5.24
N PHE A 184 12.04 -9.56 -5.78
CA PHE A 184 12.73 -9.16 -6.99
C PHE A 184 12.16 -9.87 -8.21
N PHE A 185 11.74 -9.10 -9.22
CA PHE A 185 11.14 -9.61 -10.46
C PHE A 185 11.95 -9.18 -11.69
N SER A 186 12.12 -10.11 -12.62
CA SER A 186 12.58 -9.80 -13.97
C SER A 186 11.47 -9.08 -14.73
N ARG A 187 11.83 -7.96 -15.36
CA ARG A 187 10.90 -7.13 -16.12
C ARG A 187 10.58 -7.76 -17.46
N PRO A 188 9.36 -7.55 -17.98
CA PRO A 188 9.08 -7.87 -19.37
C PRO A 188 10.02 -7.10 -20.31
N ALA A 189 10.58 -7.76 -21.32
CA ALA A 189 11.52 -7.14 -22.26
C ALA A 189 10.95 -5.92 -23.00
N HIS A 190 9.63 -5.83 -23.14
CA HIS A 190 8.91 -4.73 -23.77
C HIS A 190 8.47 -3.63 -22.77
N TRP A 191 8.94 -3.68 -21.53
CA TRP A 191 8.67 -2.66 -20.52
C TRP A 191 9.72 -1.54 -20.59
N ASN A 192 9.35 -0.31 -20.23
CA ASN A 192 10.22 0.88 -20.27
C ASN A 192 10.74 1.29 -21.67
N CYS A 193 9.96 1.08 -22.73
CA CYS A 193 10.34 1.52 -24.09
C CYS A 193 10.66 3.02 -24.13
N LYS A 194 11.75 3.38 -24.83
CA LYS A 194 12.14 4.76 -25.07
C LYS A 194 11.72 5.16 -26.47
N LEU A 195 11.15 6.34 -26.61
CA LEU A 195 10.83 6.95 -27.89
C LEU A 195 11.86 8.01 -28.20
N GLN A 196 12.55 7.88 -29.33
CA GLN A 196 13.44 8.90 -29.85
C GLN A 196 12.72 9.66 -30.97
N LEU A 197 12.54 10.96 -30.78
CA LEU A 197 12.05 11.87 -31.82
C LEU A 197 13.23 12.63 -32.40
N TYR A 198 13.29 12.68 -33.72
CA TYR A 198 14.36 13.37 -34.46
C TYR A 198 13.77 14.62 -35.11
N ASN A 199 14.37 15.77 -34.83
CA ASN A 199 14.27 16.95 -35.71
C ASN A 199 15.61 17.14 -36.43
N SER A 200 15.68 18.03 -37.42
CA SER A 200 16.89 18.27 -38.24
C SER A 200 18.16 18.65 -37.46
N HIS A 201 18.05 18.97 -36.17
CA HIS A 201 19.14 19.44 -35.30
C HIS A 201 19.23 18.74 -33.93
N HIS A 202 18.23 17.97 -33.51
CA HIS A 202 18.14 17.42 -32.15
C HIS A 202 17.48 16.04 -32.09
N VAL A 203 17.94 15.21 -31.15
CA VAL A 203 17.29 13.97 -30.74
C VAL A 203 16.67 14.17 -29.37
N LEU A 204 15.33 14.04 -29.29
CA LEU A 204 14.59 14.08 -28.03
C LEU A 204 14.25 12.66 -27.60
N GLN A 205 14.57 12.30 -26.37
CA GLN A 205 14.29 10.97 -25.81
C GLN A 205 13.19 11.03 -24.75
N TYR A 206 12.15 10.23 -24.93
CA TYR A 206 10.99 10.15 -24.04
C TYR A 206 10.85 8.74 -23.45
N SER A 207 10.51 8.65 -22.17
CA SER A 207 9.99 7.41 -21.58
C SER A 207 8.53 7.22 -22.00
N THR A 208 8.16 6.00 -22.39
CA THR A 208 6.76 5.69 -22.73
C THR A 208 6.12 4.77 -21.71
N ALA A 209 4.86 5.07 -21.37
CA ALA A 209 4.07 4.32 -20.41
C ALA A 209 2.59 4.33 -20.78
N PRO A 210 1.80 3.31 -20.37
CA PRO A 210 0.35 3.41 -20.40
C PRO A 210 -0.14 4.47 -19.40
N ILE A 211 -1.19 5.22 -19.76
CA ILE A 211 -1.86 6.14 -18.83
C ILE A 211 -2.37 5.41 -17.58
N SER A 212 -2.75 4.15 -17.75
CA SER A 212 -3.20 3.24 -16.69
C SER A 212 -2.05 2.53 -15.96
N ILE A 213 -0.80 3.02 -16.03
CA ILE A 213 0.37 2.35 -15.45
C ILE A 213 0.17 2.08 -13.96
N TYR A 214 -0.37 3.06 -13.23
CA TYR A 214 -0.65 2.91 -11.82
C TYR A 214 -1.71 1.84 -11.53
N SER A 215 -2.84 1.87 -12.23
CA SER A 215 -3.90 0.89 -12.00
C SER A 215 -3.46 -0.52 -12.41
N ARG A 216 -2.92 -0.67 -13.62
CA ARG A 216 -2.55 -1.96 -14.23
C ARG A 216 -1.33 -2.61 -13.57
N CYS A 217 -0.33 -1.83 -13.19
CA CYS A 217 0.94 -2.36 -12.72
C CYS A 217 1.09 -2.34 -11.19
N LEU A 218 0.27 -1.58 -10.47
CA LEU A 218 0.27 -1.59 -9.01
C LEU A 218 -1.06 -2.07 -8.46
N ILE A 219 -2.17 -1.36 -8.71
CA ILE A 219 -3.45 -1.61 -8.04
C ILE A 219 -4.09 -2.96 -8.42
N ASP A 220 -3.80 -3.47 -9.62
CA ASP A 220 -4.28 -4.77 -10.09
C ASP A 220 -3.45 -5.96 -9.60
N MET A 221 -2.33 -5.69 -8.92
CA MET A 221 -1.52 -6.76 -8.36
C MET A 221 -2.25 -7.52 -7.25
N PRO A 222 -2.09 -8.86 -7.15
CA PRO A 222 -2.91 -9.68 -6.24
C PRO A 222 -2.88 -9.24 -4.76
N PRO A 223 -1.72 -8.89 -4.15
CA PRO A 223 -1.67 -8.34 -2.79
C PRO A 223 -2.48 -7.05 -2.62
N MET A 224 -2.55 -6.18 -3.63
CA MET A 224 -3.30 -4.92 -3.57
C MET A 224 -4.82 -5.13 -3.58
N LYS A 225 -5.29 -6.36 -3.82
CA LYS A 225 -6.70 -6.74 -3.69
C LYS A 225 -7.04 -7.30 -2.31
N ARG A 226 -6.12 -7.29 -1.33
CA ARG A 226 -6.40 -7.74 0.05
C ARG A 226 -6.85 -6.57 0.94
N GLY A 227 -7.83 -6.80 1.81
CA GLY A 227 -8.44 -5.74 2.64
C GLY A 227 -7.42 -5.06 3.56
N TRP A 228 -6.64 -5.84 4.28
CA TRP A 228 -5.58 -5.35 5.18
C TRP A 228 -4.53 -4.47 4.47
N VAL A 229 -4.24 -4.75 3.18
CA VAL A 229 -3.20 -4.04 2.44
C VAL A 229 -3.59 -2.59 2.14
N LEU A 230 -4.88 -2.29 1.93
CA LEU A 230 -5.32 -0.92 1.67
C LEU A 230 -5.01 -0.01 2.85
N GLN A 231 -5.34 -0.45 4.06
CA GLN A 231 -5.04 0.29 5.29
C GLN A 231 -3.54 0.49 5.47
N VAL A 232 -2.76 -0.58 5.31
CA VAL A 232 -1.29 -0.54 5.42
C VAL A 232 -0.69 0.49 4.47
N ARG A 233 -1.10 0.45 3.20
CA ARG A 233 -0.64 1.39 2.17
C ARG A 233 -0.96 2.83 2.55
N LEU A 234 -2.22 3.13 2.90
CA LEU A 234 -2.68 4.49 3.17
C LEU A 234 -2.20 5.06 4.53
N LEU A 235 -1.86 4.20 5.49
CA LEU A 235 -1.33 4.65 6.78
C LEU A 235 0.18 4.86 6.76
N ALA A 236 0.92 4.07 5.99
CA ALA A 236 2.36 4.23 5.89
C ALA A 236 2.74 5.53 5.17
N MET A 237 3.59 6.35 5.80
CA MET A 237 4.05 7.63 5.24
C MET A 237 4.85 7.44 3.96
N ARG A 238 5.62 6.36 3.85
CA ARG A 238 6.38 5.98 2.65
C ARG A 238 6.08 4.53 2.32
N THR A 239 5.86 4.22 1.06
CA THR A 239 5.74 2.85 0.57
C THR A 239 6.53 2.69 -0.71
N LEU A 240 7.43 1.70 -0.69
CA LEU A 240 8.16 1.23 -1.85
C LEU A 240 7.52 -0.09 -2.29
N HIS A 241 6.89 -0.08 -3.47
CA HIS A 241 6.21 -1.24 -4.03
C HIS A 241 7.12 -1.94 -5.02
N PHE A 242 7.39 -3.21 -4.76
CA PHE A 242 8.04 -4.12 -5.67
C PHE A 242 6.97 -4.83 -6.50
N THR A 243 6.76 -4.37 -7.75
CA THR A 243 5.81 -4.98 -8.68
C THR A 243 6.52 -5.88 -9.69
N THR A 244 5.76 -6.60 -10.52
CA THR A 244 6.34 -7.44 -11.59
C THR A 244 6.87 -6.63 -12.78
N THR A 245 6.63 -5.32 -12.84
CA THR A 245 7.05 -4.48 -13.98
C THR A 245 8.05 -3.40 -13.59
N GLU A 246 7.82 -2.69 -12.48
CA GLU A 246 8.75 -1.67 -11.97
C GLU A 246 8.52 -1.34 -10.49
N LEU A 247 9.49 -0.64 -9.88
CA LEU A 247 9.27 -0.08 -8.56
C LEU A 247 8.32 1.12 -8.63
N PHE A 248 7.39 1.18 -7.67
CA PHE A 248 6.59 2.37 -7.43
C PHE A 248 6.91 2.95 -6.05
N TRP A 249 6.94 4.27 -5.99
CA TRP A 249 7.11 5.03 -4.76
C TRP A 249 5.83 5.78 -4.43
N GLU A 250 5.41 5.71 -3.18
CA GLU A 250 4.34 6.56 -2.66
C GLU A 250 4.73 7.15 -1.32
N CYS A 251 4.65 8.47 -1.20
CA CYS A 251 4.66 9.14 0.11
C CYS A 251 3.52 10.14 0.26
N ASP A 252 3.45 10.82 1.40
CA ASP A 252 2.45 11.85 1.69
C ASP A 252 2.62 13.15 0.86
N HIS A 253 3.52 13.15 -0.13
CA HIS A 253 3.78 14.28 -1.03
C HIS A 253 3.75 13.90 -2.52
N THR A 254 4.29 12.74 -2.91
CA THR A 254 4.38 12.36 -4.32
C THR A 254 4.16 10.86 -4.51
N THR A 255 3.68 10.51 -5.69
CA THR A 255 3.66 9.15 -6.22
C THR A 255 4.56 9.15 -7.46
N ALA A 256 5.50 8.22 -7.54
CA ALA A 256 6.45 8.09 -8.64
C ALA A 256 6.61 6.61 -9.03
N CYS A 257 7.20 6.38 -10.19
CA CYS A 257 7.69 5.06 -10.60
C CYS A 257 8.99 5.25 -11.37
N GLU A 258 9.64 4.17 -11.77
CA GLU A 258 10.94 4.26 -12.43
C GLU A 258 10.89 4.96 -13.78
N ASN A 259 9.79 4.81 -14.52
CA ASN A 259 9.57 5.57 -15.75
C ASN A 259 9.41 7.08 -15.51
N PHE A 260 8.92 7.46 -14.32
CA PHE A 260 8.65 8.85 -13.93
C PHE A 260 9.16 9.09 -12.50
N PRO A 261 10.50 9.18 -12.33
CA PRO A 261 11.13 9.13 -11.01
C PRO A 261 10.83 10.36 -10.14
N GLU A 262 10.44 11.49 -10.73
CA GLU A 262 10.06 12.68 -9.98
C GLU A 262 8.61 12.61 -9.47
N ARG A 263 7.67 12.28 -10.36
CA ARG A 263 6.24 12.11 -10.07
C ARG A 263 5.50 11.49 -11.24
N LEU A 264 4.38 10.80 -10.98
CA LEU A 264 3.41 10.44 -12.02
C LEU A 264 2.73 11.69 -12.59
N HIS A 265 2.35 11.61 -13.87
CA HIS A 265 1.57 12.66 -14.53
C HIS A 265 0.13 12.70 -14.03
N GLY A 266 -0.49 13.88 -14.04
CA GLY A 266 -1.86 14.10 -13.53
C GLY A 266 -2.88 13.14 -14.13
N ASP A 267 -2.82 12.89 -15.44
CA ASP A 267 -3.73 11.96 -16.11
C ASP A 267 -3.61 10.51 -15.63
N MET A 268 -2.42 10.10 -15.18
CA MET A 268 -2.20 8.78 -14.59
C MET A 268 -2.82 8.70 -13.18
N MET A 269 -2.85 9.83 -12.47
CA MET A 269 -3.49 9.97 -11.15
C MET A 269 -5.03 10.03 -11.25
N MET A 270 -5.58 10.30 -12.44
CA MET A 270 -7.02 10.21 -12.71
C MET A 270 -7.49 8.79 -13.05
N SER A 271 -6.59 7.80 -13.02
CA SER A 271 -6.92 6.41 -13.34
C SER A 271 -7.88 5.77 -12.31
N PRO A 272 -8.78 4.86 -12.74
CA PRO A 272 -9.69 4.18 -11.82
C PRO A 272 -8.96 3.48 -10.67
N GLY A 273 -9.46 3.68 -9.45
CA GLY A 273 -8.89 3.06 -8.24
C GLY A 273 -7.64 3.75 -7.70
N PHE A 274 -7.21 4.86 -8.29
CA PHE A 274 -6.22 5.74 -7.68
C PHE A 274 -6.77 6.33 -6.38
N LEU A 275 -6.02 6.15 -5.29
CA LEU A 275 -6.32 6.78 -4.00
C LEU A 275 -5.04 7.45 -3.51
N SER A 276 -5.04 8.78 -3.48
CA SER A 276 -3.91 9.56 -2.97
C SER A 276 -3.75 9.40 -1.46
N LYS A 277 -2.50 9.28 -0.99
CA LYS A 277 -2.18 9.34 0.44
C LYS A 277 -2.37 10.75 1.03
N GLN A 278 -2.30 11.78 0.18
CA GLN A 278 -2.28 13.18 0.58
C GLN A 278 -3.63 13.68 1.10
N THR A 279 -4.71 12.99 0.76
CA THR A 279 -6.10 13.46 0.93
C THR A 279 -6.90 12.58 1.88
N ILE A 280 -6.26 11.81 2.76
CA ILE A 280 -6.99 10.95 3.72
C ILE A 280 -7.67 11.85 4.76
N ASN A 281 -8.97 12.08 4.52
CA ASN A 281 -9.92 12.82 5.33
C ASN A 281 -11.32 12.16 5.17
N ASP A 282 -12.33 12.74 5.81
CA ASP A 282 -13.72 12.32 5.74
C ASP A 282 -14.32 12.37 4.32
N SER A 283 -13.98 13.37 3.50
CA SER A 283 -14.48 13.45 2.12
C SER A 283 -13.95 12.33 1.21
N MET A 284 -12.84 11.70 1.59
CA MET A 284 -12.28 10.54 0.91
C MET A 284 -12.89 9.21 1.38
N TRP A 285 -13.60 9.20 2.52
CA TRP A 285 -14.18 7.97 3.10
C TRP A 285 -15.06 7.16 2.14
N PRO A 286 -15.93 7.77 1.32
CA PRO A 286 -16.74 7.03 0.34
C PRO A 286 -15.87 6.24 -0.66
N TRP A 287 -14.81 6.86 -1.18
CA TRP A 287 -13.85 6.22 -2.10
C TRP A 287 -13.04 5.11 -1.42
N ILE A 288 -12.68 5.32 -0.15
CA ILE A 288 -12.02 4.31 0.68
C ILE A 288 -12.94 3.10 0.85
N ILE A 289 -14.21 3.29 1.20
CA ILE A 289 -15.21 2.21 1.33
C ILE A 289 -15.40 1.46 0.01
N ALA A 290 -15.59 2.19 -1.10
CA ALA A 290 -15.80 1.57 -2.40
C ALA A 290 -14.58 0.70 -2.81
N ARG A 291 -13.37 1.20 -2.59
CA ARG A 291 -12.15 0.42 -2.87
C ARG A 291 -11.94 -0.74 -1.91
N TYR A 292 -12.24 -0.55 -0.63
CA TYR A 292 -12.04 -1.52 0.44
C TYR A 292 -13.03 -2.69 0.36
N SER A 293 -14.30 -2.41 0.11
CA SER A 293 -15.35 -3.44 -0.05
C SER A 293 -15.10 -4.36 -1.23
N ALA A 294 -14.38 -3.88 -2.25
CA ALA A 294 -13.91 -4.70 -3.38
C ALA A 294 -12.67 -5.56 -3.07
N CYS A 295 -12.05 -5.38 -1.90
CA CYS A 295 -10.92 -6.20 -1.47
C CYS A 295 -11.38 -7.52 -0.84
N LYS A 296 -10.50 -8.53 -0.89
CA LYS A 296 -10.69 -9.84 -0.27
C LYS A 296 -10.14 -9.84 1.15
N LEU A 297 -10.91 -10.41 2.07
CA LEU A 297 -10.47 -10.75 3.42
C LEU A 297 -10.43 -12.27 3.58
N THR A 298 -9.42 -12.77 4.29
CA THR A 298 -9.37 -14.19 4.65
C THR A 298 -10.48 -14.51 5.65
N TYR A 299 -10.71 -13.62 6.61
CA TYR A 299 -11.76 -13.73 7.61
C TYR A 299 -12.67 -12.51 7.53
N VAL A 300 -13.94 -12.73 7.17
CA VAL A 300 -14.92 -11.65 7.00
C VAL A 300 -15.15 -10.88 8.31
N LYS A 301 -15.00 -11.52 9.48
CA LYS A 301 -15.02 -10.88 10.81
C LYS A 301 -14.02 -9.74 10.98
N ASP A 302 -12.94 -9.72 10.20
CA ASP A 302 -11.92 -8.68 10.28
C ASP A 302 -12.34 -7.37 9.59
N LYS A 303 -13.51 -7.33 8.92
CA LYS A 303 -13.89 -6.25 7.98
C LYS A 303 -13.82 -4.83 8.57
N LEU A 304 -14.34 -4.61 9.77
CA LEU A 304 -14.24 -3.29 10.40
C LEU A 304 -12.89 -3.06 11.06
N VAL A 305 -12.26 -4.12 11.58
CA VAL A 305 -10.96 -4.04 12.25
C VAL A 305 -9.84 -3.69 11.26
N ALA A 306 -9.88 -4.28 10.07
CA ALA A 306 -8.89 -4.13 9.00
C ALA A 306 -8.92 -2.77 8.29
N ILE A 307 -9.90 -1.92 8.59
CA ILE A 307 -9.97 -0.52 8.15
C ILE A 307 -9.97 0.48 9.32
N SER A 308 -10.01 -0.01 10.57
CA SER A 308 -10.18 0.81 11.78
C SER A 308 -9.06 1.83 12.01
N GLY A 309 -7.86 1.60 11.48
CA GLY A 309 -6.74 2.53 11.56
C GLY A 309 -6.97 3.78 10.69
N LEU A 310 -7.61 3.64 9.52
CA LEU A 310 -8.02 4.77 8.69
C LEU A 310 -9.18 5.53 9.33
N ALA A 311 -10.19 4.83 9.85
CA ALA A 311 -11.26 5.45 10.63
C ALA A 311 -10.68 6.24 11.81
N ARG A 312 -9.79 5.65 12.61
CA ARG A 312 -9.10 6.35 13.70
C ARG A 312 -8.24 7.54 13.23
N LYS A 313 -7.77 7.59 11.98
CA LYS A 313 -7.04 8.75 11.44
C LYS A 313 -8.00 9.89 11.12
N ILE A 314 -9.13 9.59 10.48
CA ILE A 314 -10.15 10.58 10.14
C ILE A 314 -10.84 11.12 11.39
N HIS A 315 -11.21 10.25 12.35
CA HIS A 315 -11.77 10.67 13.64
C HIS A 315 -10.87 11.68 14.36
N GLN A 316 -9.54 11.49 14.35
CA GLN A 316 -8.60 12.44 14.96
C GLN A 316 -8.53 13.80 14.24
N GLN A 317 -8.98 13.88 12.99
CA GLN A 317 -9.01 15.11 12.20
C GLN A 317 -10.35 15.84 12.32
N THR A 318 -11.45 15.10 12.42
CA THR A 318 -12.81 15.65 12.37
C THR A 318 -13.52 15.69 13.71
N ASP A 319 -13.03 14.92 14.69
CA ASP A 319 -13.71 14.63 15.97
C ASP A 319 -15.12 14.01 15.80
N ASP A 320 -15.41 13.45 14.61
CA ASP A 320 -16.71 12.87 14.33
C ASP A 320 -16.83 11.44 14.87
N GLN A 321 -18.04 11.03 15.23
CA GLN A 321 -18.30 9.70 15.77
C GLN A 321 -18.35 8.67 14.65
N TYR A 322 -17.51 7.64 14.75
CA TYR A 322 -17.51 6.51 13.83
C TYR A 322 -18.56 5.46 14.25
N VAL A 323 -19.55 5.21 13.40
CA VAL A 323 -20.70 4.35 13.69
C VAL A 323 -20.78 3.23 12.66
N ALA A 324 -20.34 2.03 13.05
CA ALA A 324 -20.43 0.79 12.27
C ALA A 324 -19.99 0.89 10.79
N GLY A 325 -18.93 1.64 10.48
CA GLY A 325 -18.46 1.82 9.10
C GLY A 325 -18.77 3.19 8.49
N LEU A 326 -19.60 4.00 9.15
CA LEU A 326 -20.05 5.32 8.71
C LEU A 326 -19.62 6.41 9.69
N TRP A 327 -19.75 7.67 9.29
CA TRP A 327 -19.60 8.84 10.14
C TRP A 327 -20.97 9.36 10.59
N ARG A 328 -21.05 9.82 11.85
CA ARG A 328 -22.31 10.31 12.42
C ARG A 328 -22.79 11.58 11.75
N LYS A 329 -21.88 12.50 11.42
CA LYS A 329 -22.21 13.69 10.63
C LYS A 329 -22.62 13.24 9.22
N ASN A 330 -23.77 13.76 8.75
CA ASN A 330 -24.31 13.42 7.43
C ASN A 330 -24.46 11.90 7.21
N VAL A 331 -24.89 11.16 8.24
CA VAL A 331 -25.08 9.70 8.13
C VAL A 331 -26.16 9.37 7.10
N GLU A 332 -27.15 10.24 6.92
CA GLU A 332 -28.23 10.13 5.94
C GLU A 332 -27.67 9.97 4.52
N ALA A 333 -26.65 10.77 4.19
CA ALA A 333 -25.91 10.70 2.94
C ALA A 333 -25.23 9.35 2.74
N GLN A 334 -24.59 8.90 3.80
CA GLN A 334 -23.73 7.73 3.79
C GLN A 334 -24.53 6.43 3.79
N LEU A 335 -25.80 6.46 4.19
CA LEU A 335 -26.74 5.35 4.09
C LEU A 335 -27.19 5.09 2.64
N CYS A 336 -26.95 6.02 1.70
CA CYS A 336 -27.28 5.86 0.27
C CYS A 336 -26.25 5.00 -0.50
N TRP A 337 -25.48 4.15 0.19
CA TRP A 337 -24.62 3.18 -0.50
C TRP A 337 -25.47 2.14 -1.23
N PHE A 338 -24.95 1.59 -2.33
CA PHE A 338 -25.67 0.63 -3.16
C PHE A 338 -24.74 -0.42 -3.76
N ILE A 339 -25.34 -1.47 -4.34
CA ILE A 339 -24.63 -2.59 -4.96
C ILE A 339 -25.00 -2.62 -6.44
N CYS A 340 -24.00 -2.61 -7.33
CA CYS A 340 -24.19 -2.70 -8.78
C CYS A 340 -24.21 -4.12 -9.33
N THR A 341 -23.90 -5.13 -8.50
CA THR A 341 -23.76 -6.52 -8.98
C THR A 341 -25.12 -7.20 -9.09
N SER A 342 -25.37 -7.85 -10.24
CA SER A 342 -26.58 -8.65 -10.52
C SER A 342 -26.63 -10.02 -9.81
N GLY A 343 -25.73 -10.26 -8.85
CA GLY A 343 -25.68 -11.51 -8.07
C GLY A 343 -26.46 -11.41 -6.75
N PRO A 344 -26.75 -12.55 -6.09
CA PRO A 344 -27.44 -12.55 -4.80
C PRO A 344 -26.64 -11.77 -3.76
N ARG A 345 -27.35 -10.99 -2.93
CA ARG A 345 -26.79 -10.36 -1.73
C ARG A 345 -26.16 -11.47 -0.87
N ARG A 346 -24.83 -11.48 -0.79
CA ARG A 346 -24.13 -12.37 0.14
C ARG A 346 -24.15 -11.71 1.51
N GLU A 347 -25.23 -11.97 2.25
CA GLU A 347 -25.25 -11.74 3.68
C GLU A 347 -24.16 -12.58 4.32
N THR A 348 -23.47 -12.00 5.30
CA THR A 348 -22.41 -12.70 6.01
C THR A 348 -23.03 -13.73 6.94
N GLU A 349 -22.53 -14.97 6.94
CA GLU A 349 -23.03 -16.02 7.85
C GLU A 349 -22.91 -15.64 9.34
N ALA A 350 -21.93 -14.79 9.67
CA ALA A 350 -21.73 -14.22 11.00
C ALA A 350 -22.13 -12.74 11.02
N TYR A 351 -22.60 -12.26 12.17
CA TYR A 351 -22.87 -10.84 12.39
C TYR A 351 -21.57 -10.02 12.35
N ILE A 352 -21.50 -9.03 11.46
CA ILE A 352 -20.36 -8.10 11.31
C ILE A 352 -20.73 -6.69 11.73
N ALA A 353 -21.88 -6.21 11.24
CA ALA A 353 -22.37 -4.86 11.42
C ALA A 353 -23.91 -4.86 11.27
N PRO A 354 -24.60 -3.82 11.76
CA PRO A 354 -26.03 -3.63 11.53
C PRO A 354 -26.40 -3.66 10.04
N SER A 355 -27.62 -4.08 9.72
CA SER A 355 -28.09 -4.31 8.35
C SER A 355 -28.09 -3.08 7.43
N TRP A 356 -28.11 -1.88 8.01
CA TRP A 356 -28.03 -0.59 7.31
C TRP A 356 -26.59 -0.19 6.95
N SER A 357 -25.58 -0.84 7.53
CA SER A 357 -24.18 -0.58 7.22
C SER A 357 -23.74 -1.34 5.96
N TRP A 358 -22.92 -0.69 5.12
CA TRP A 358 -22.23 -1.35 4.01
C TRP A 358 -21.36 -2.54 4.46
N ALA A 359 -20.94 -2.56 5.72
CA ALA A 359 -20.13 -3.64 6.26
C ALA A 359 -20.93 -4.94 6.49
N SER A 360 -22.27 -4.90 6.42
CA SER A 360 -23.15 -6.07 6.59
C SER A 360 -23.17 -7.05 5.41
N VAL A 361 -22.59 -6.69 4.26
CA VAL A 361 -22.59 -7.51 3.03
C VAL A 361 -21.16 -7.79 2.59
N ASP A 362 -20.87 -8.96 2.01
CA ASP A 362 -19.52 -9.29 1.50
C ASP A 362 -19.42 -9.18 -0.03
N VAL A 363 -19.72 -7.98 -0.54
CA VAL A 363 -19.63 -7.62 -1.97
C VAL A 363 -19.09 -6.20 -2.14
N PRO A 364 -18.53 -5.85 -3.32
CA PRO A 364 -18.21 -4.46 -3.64
C PRO A 364 -19.43 -3.56 -3.51
N VAL A 365 -19.27 -2.44 -2.79
CA VAL A 365 -20.32 -1.42 -2.65
C VAL A 365 -19.89 -0.14 -3.36
N HIS A 366 -20.88 0.64 -3.76
CA HIS A 366 -20.72 1.97 -4.30
C HIS A 366 -21.32 2.97 -3.34
N THR A 367 -20.71 4.15 -3.29
CA THR A 367 -21.20 5.28 -2.53
C THR A 367 -21.44 6.39 -3.53
N ASP A 368 -22.67 6.89 -3.62
CA ASP A 368 -22.89 8.06 -4.46
C ASP A 368 -22.17 9.25 -3.84
N HIS A 369 -21.32 9.89 -4.63
CA HIS A 369 -20.84 11.25 -4.38
C HIS A 369 -22.00 12.21 -4.67
N VAL A 370 -23.10 12.06 -3.93
CA VAL A 370 -24.08 13.13 -3.92
C VAL A 370 -23.38 14.24 -3.15
N SER A 371 -22.94 15.27 -3.86
CA SER A 371 -22.72 16.59 -3.30
C SER A 371 -24.05 17.06 -2.72
N LEU A 372 -24.44 16.52 -1.56
CA LEU A 372 -25.69 16.85 -0.87
C LEU A 372 -25.71 18.29 -0.38
N LEU A 373 -24.63 19.03 -0.59
CA LEU A 373 -24.61 20.47 -0.46
C LEU A 373 -25.66 21.15 -1.36
N ASP A 374 -26.08 20.52 -2.48
CA ASP A 374 -27.04 21.12 -3.41
C ASP A 374 -28.39 20.39 -3.55
N ARG A 375 -28.63 19.30 -2.80
CA ARG A 375 -29.90 18.55 -2.87
C ARG A 375 -30.49 18.32 -1.47
N PRO A 376 -31.79 18.56 -1.27
CA PRO A 376 -32.43 18.34 0.02
C PRO A 376 -32.35 16.86 0.39
N VAL A 377 -31.79 16.56 1.56
CA VAL A 377 -31.83 15.23 2.16
C VAL A 377 -33.27 14.98 2.62
N LEU A 378 -33.96 14.01 2.01
CA LEU A 378 -35.37 13.68 2.29
C LEU A 378 -35.54 12.65 3.42
N ILE A 379 -34.45 12.28 4.09
CA ILE A 379 -34.40 11.23 5.12
C ILE A 379 -33.88 11.87 6.41
N SER A 380 -34.42 11.48 7.56
CA SER A 380 -33.87 11.85 8.87
C SER A 380 -33.52 10.59 9.65
N VAL A 381 -32.40 10.62 10.39
CA VAL A 381 -31.97 9.51 11.26
C VAL A 381 -32.25 9.87 12.71
N VAL A 382 -33.00 9.02 13.40
CA VAL A 382 -33.40 9.19 14.80
C VAL A 382 -32.64 8.19 15.67
N ASP A 383 -32.02 8.66 16.74
CA ASP A 383 -31.45 7.78 17.77
C ASP A 383 -32.58 7.13 18.56
N VAL A 384 -32.67 5.80 18.49
CA VAL A 384 -33.56 5.02 19.35
C VAL A 384 -32.72 4.49 20.51
N LYS A 385 -33.04 4.90 21.74
CA LYS A 385 -32.52 4.24 22.94
C LYS A 385 -33.27 2.92 23.10
N ILE A 386 -32.56 1.81 23.02
CA ILE A 386 -33.08 0.44 23.18
C ILE A 386 -32.76 -0.04 24.58
#